data_AF-A0AAX6FU21-F1
#
_entry.id   AF-A0AAX6FU21-F1
#
_cell.length_a   1.000
_cell.length_b   1.000
_cell.length_c   1.000
_cell.angle_alpha   90.00
_cell.angle_beta   90.00
_cell.angle_gamma   90.00
#
_symmetry.space_group_name_H-M   'P 1'
#
loop_
_entity.id
_entity.type
_entity.pdbx_description
1 polymer ?
#
loop_
_entity_poly.entity_id
_entity_poly.type
_entity_poly.pdbx_seq_one_letter_code
_entity_poly.pdbx_strand_id
1 'polypeptide(L)'
;MLAGHNVLTCRVETGELDGKVERKYGAAPVVKFLAKNQNGDSMAPLFNMALSKAFMDPLYCLKDASPWGDPFRQSPWDKPI
;
A
#
# COMPACT_ATOMS: atom_id res chain seq x y z
N MET A 1 -5.52 -7.18 -7.42
CA MET A 1 -4.39 -8.14 -7.36
C MET A 1 -3.07 -7.37 -7.41
N LEU A 2 -2.13 -7.64 -6.50
CA LEU A 2 -0.80 -7.00 -6.45
C LEU A 2 0.04 -7.27 -7.72
N ALA A 3 -0.13 -8.44 -8.35
CA ALA A 3 0.52 -8.78 -9.61
C ALA A 3 0.10 -7.89 -10.79
N GLY A 4 -1.12 -7.34 -10.78
CA GLY A 4 -1.57 -6.39 -11.82
C GLY A 4 -0.91 -5.02 -11.72
N HIS A 5 -0.26 -4.72 -10.59
CA HIS A 5 0.50 -3.48 -10.36
C HIS A 5 2.02 -3.74 -10.35
N ASN A 6 2.48 -4.88 -10.87
CA ASN A 6 3.89 -5.31 -10.85
C ASN A 6 4.53 -5.32 -9.45
N VAL A 7 3.73 -5.42 -8.39
CA VAL A 7 4.26 -5.61 -7.03
C VAL A 7 4.74 -7.05 -6.84
N LEU A 8 4.12 -8.00 -7.55
CA LEU A 8 4.56 -9.39 -7.64
C LEU A 8 4.70 -9.77 -9.11
N THR A 9 5.68 -10.62 -9.43
CA THR A 9 5.70 -11.30 -10.71
C THR A 9 4.71 -12.45 -10.66
N CYS A 10 3.92 -12.67 -11.71
CA CYS A 10 3.00 -13.80 -11.80
C CYS A 10 3.35 -14.62 -13.03
N ARG A 11 3.57 -15.92 -12.83
CA ARG A 11 3.72 -16.90 -13.91
C ARG A 11 2.61 -17.91 -13.81
N VAL A 12 1.95 -18.14 -14.93
CA VAL A 12 0.89 -19.15 -15.04
C VAL A 12 1.51 -20.39 -15.64
N GLU A 13 1.49 -21.49 -14.90
CA GLU A 13 1.94 -22.79 -15.37
C GLU A 13 0.73 -23.71 -15.47
N THR A 14 0.67 -24.49 -16.55
CA THR A 14 -0.39 -25.49 -16.74
C THR A 14 0.26 -26.85 -16.52
N GLY A 15 -0.20 -27.60 -15.52
CA GLY A 15 0.33 -28.92 -15.23
C GLY A 15 0.04 -29.89 -16.38
N GLU A 16 1.07 -30.52 -16.93
CA GLU A 16 0.99 -31.43 -18.09
C GLU A 16 0.10 -32.67 -17.87
N LEU A 17 -0.17 -33.05 -16.62
CA LEU A 17 -0.89 -34.29 -16.27
C LEU A 17 -2.34 -34.09 -15.78
N ASP A 18 -2.70 -32.91 -15.30
CA ASP A 18 -3.97 -32.69 -14.56
C ASP A 18 -4.79 -31.49 -15.08
N GLY A 19 -4.30 -30.77 -16.10
CA GLY A 19 -4.95 -29.57 -16.65
C GLY A 19 -5.09 -28.40 -15.65
N LYS A 20 -4.55 -28.58 -14.44
CA LYS A 20 -4.65 -27.61 -13.35
C LYS A 20 -3.74 -26.42 -13.64
N VAL A 21 -4.35 -25.25 -13.68
CA VAL A 21 -3.65 -23.97 -13.86
C VAL A 21 -3.13 -23.51 -12.50
N GLU A 22 -1.81 -23.48 -12.34
CA GLU A 22 -1.15 -22.96 -11.16
C GLU A 22 -0.56 -21.57 -11.43
N ARG A 23 -0.73 -20.65 -10.47
CA ARG A 23 -0.17 -19.30 -10.53
C ARG A 23 0.96 -19.18 -9.53
N LYS A 24 2.19 -19.13 -10.01
CA LYS A 24 3.38 -18.88 -9.19
C LYS A 24 3.61 -17.38 -9.07
N TYR A 25 3.77 -16.90 -7.83
CA TYR A 25 4.08 -15.51 -7.55
C TYR A 25 5.54 -15.37 -7.11
N GLY A 26 6.28 -14.46 -7.73
CA GLY A 26 7.63 -14.09 -7.33
C GLY A 26 7.69 -12.65 -6.84
N ALA A 27 8.75 -12.33 -6.10
CA ALA A 27 9.02 -10.96 -5.69
C ALA A 27 9.43 -10.12 -6.91
N ALA A 28 8.71 -9.04 -7.18
CA ALA A 28 9.16 -8.04 -8.15
C ALA A 28 10.21 -7.12 -7.51
N PRO A 29 10.98 -6.33 -8.30
CA PRO A 29 12.03 -5.44 -7.76
C PRO A 29 11.54 -4.49 -6.66
N VAL A 30 10.28 -4.06 -6.71
CA VAL A 30 9.67 -3.16 -5.71
C VAL A 30 9.52 -3.82 -4.33
N VAL A 31 9.43 -5.15 -4.26
CA VAL A 31 9.33 -5.90 -2.99
C VAL A 31 10.58 -5.71 -2.14
N LYS A 32 11.74 -5.42 -2.76
CA LYS A 32 12.99 -5.13 -2.03
C LYS A 32 12.85 -3.94 -1.07
N PHE A 33 11.98 -2.98 -1.38
CA PHE A 33 11.72 -1.82 -0.52
C PHE A 33 10.64 -2.08 0.52
N LEU A 34 9.82 -3.12 0.34
CA LEU A 34 8.78 -3.50 1.28
C LEU A 34 9.29 -4.53 2.30
N ALA A 35 10.24 -5.38 1.91
CA ALA A 35 10.91 -6.32 2.79
C ALA A 35 11.98 -5.61 3.64
N LYS A 36 12.26 -6.15 4.84
CA LYS A 36 13.38 -5.68 5.66
C LYS A 36 14.70 -5.98 4.96
N ASN A 37 15.56 -4.97 4.87
CA ASN A 37 16.93 -5.11 4.39
C ASN A 37 17.80 -5.80 5.47
N GLN A 38 19.10 -6.01 5.17
CA GLN A 38 20.04 -6.64 6.12
C GLN A 38 20.22 -5.86 7.42
N ASN A 39 19.94 -4.56 7.41
CA ASN A 39 20.01 -3.68 8.57
C ASN A 39 18.67 -3.61 9.33
N GLY A 40 17.63 -4.30 8.84
CA GLY A 40 16.28 -4.30 9.42
C GLY A 40 15.36 -3.18 8.93
N ASP A 41 15.85 -2.27 8.07
CA ASP A 41 15.08 -1.14 7.54
C ASP A 41 14.19 -1.57 6.36
N SER A 42 13.06 -0.89 6.20
CA SER A 42 12.14 -1.06 5.08
C SER A 42 11.36 0.24 4.86
N MET A 43 10.81 0.45 3.66
CA MET A 43 9.85 1.51 3.38
C MET A 43 8.41 1.14 3.78
N ALA A 44 8.19 -0.11 4.24
CA ALA A 44 6.89 -0.55 4.75
C ALA A 44 6.26 0.39 5.79
N PRO A 45 7.00 0.99 6.75
CA PRO A 45 6.44 1.94 7.70
C PRO A 45 5.88 3.21 7.03
N LEU A 46 6.54 3.69 5.96
CA LEU A 46 6.09 4.87 5.22
C LEU A 46 4.78 4.59 4.47
N PHE A 47 4.69 3.42 3.82
CA PHE A 47 3.46 2.97 3.20
C PHE A 47 2.34 2.77 4.23
N ASN A 48 2.67 2.20 5.39
CA ASN A 48 1.70 2.02 6.47
C ASN A 48 1.20 3.36 7.04
N MET A 49 2.07 4.36 7.15
CA MET A 49 1.69 5.72 7.52
C MET A 49 0.74 6.33 6.49
N ALA A 50 1.08 6.26 5.20
CA ALA A 50 0.28 6.80 4.11
C ALA A 50 -1.09 6.12 3.97
N LEU A 51 -1.18 4.82 4.31
CA LEU A 51 -2.43 4.05 4.30
C LEU A 51 -3.15 4.04 5.66
N SER A 52 -2.57 4.65 6.70
CA SER A 52 -3.16 4.67 8.02
C SER A 52 -4.46 5.47 8.00
N LYS A 53 -5.44 5.03 8.80
CA LYS A 53 -6.72 5.74 8.93
C LYS A 53 -6.52 7.19 9.36
N ALA A 54 -5.60 7.45 10.28
CA ALA A 54 -5.28 8.79 10.76
C ALA A 54 -4.77 9.73 9.64
N PHE A 55 -4.02 9.20 8.67
CA PHE A 55 -3.54 9.97 7.53
C PHE A 55 -4.60 10.11 6.42
N MET A 56 -5.39 9.06 6.19
CA MET A 56 -6.42 9.04 5.14
C MET A 56 -7.68 9.83 5.52
N ASP A 57 -8.08 9.84 6.80
CA ASP A 57 -9.31 10.50 7.26
C ASP A 57 -9.35 12.01 6.90
N PRO A 58 -8.29 12.81 7.15
CA PRO A 58 -8.24 14.22 6.73
C PRO A 58 -8.23 14.41 5.20
N LEU A 59 -7.68 13.45 4.44
CA LEU A 59 -7.64 13.51 2.99
C LEU A 59 -9.03 13.38 2.35
N TYR A 60 -10.02 12.79 3.05
CA TYR A 60 -11.40 12.80 2.57
C TYR A 60 -12.00 14.22 2.59
N CYS A 61 -11.65 15.01 3.60
CA CYS A 61 -12.07 16.41 3.70
C CYS A 61 -11.30 17.33 2.74
N LEU A 62 -10.27 16.83 2.03
CA LEU A 62 -9.51 17.62 1.06
C LEU A 62 -10.37 18.14 -0.09
N LYS A 63 -11.43 17.41 -0.46
CA LYS A 63 -12.38 17.85 -1.50
C LYS A 63 -13.18 19.08 -1.07
N ASP A 64 -13.45 19.19 0.23
CA ASP A 64 -14.23 20.28 0.83
C ASP A 64 -13.34 21.39 1.40
N ALA A 65 -12.02 21.15 1.45
CA ALA A 65 -11.05 22.14 1.84
C ALA A 65 -10.96 23.23 0.76
N SER A 66 -11.19 24.48 1.17
CA SER A 66 -10.81 25.65 0.41
C SER A 66 -9.34 25.52 -0.03
N PRO A 67 -8.92 26.03 -1.21
CA PRO A 67 -7.54 25.92 -1.72
C PRO A 67 -6.43 26.39 -0.77
N TRP A 68 -6.80 27.07 0.32
CA TRP A 68 -5.91 27.65 1.32
C TRP A 68 -6.08 27.05 2.73
N GLY A 69 -6.89 26.00 2.91
CA GLY A 69 -7.17 25.38 4.21
C GLY A 69 -6.41 24.08 4.42
N ASP A 70 -5.59 24.00 5.48
CA ASP A 70 -4.91 22.76 5.86
C ASP A 70 -5.93 21.66 6.25
N PRO A 71 -5.93 20.51 5.56
CA PRO A 71 -6.89 19.43 5.81
C PRO A 71 -6.71 18.79 7.20
N PHE A 72 -5.52 18.91 7.80
CA PHE A 72 -5.20 18.33 9.12
C PHE A 72 -5.88 19.05 10.29
N ARG A 73 -6.22 20.33 10.14
CA ARG A 73 -6.77 21.19 11.21
C ARG A 73 -8.27 20.99 11.47
N GLN A 74 -8.96 20.23 10.61
CA GLN A 74 -10.38 19.92 10.77
C GLN A 74 -10.62 18.50 11.27
N SER A 75 -9.55 17.75 11.59
CA SER A 75 -9.67 16.38 12.03
C SER A 75 -10.32 16.27 13.42
N PRO A 76 -11.06 15.19 13.73
CA PRO A 76 -11.81 15.04 14.99
C PRO A 76 -10.96 15.11 16.27
N TRP A 77 -9.64 15.07 16.14
CA TRP A 77 -8.67 15.09 17.22
C TRP A 77 -8.37 16.49 17.77
N ASP A 78 -8.81 17.56 17.09
CA ASP A 78 -8.60 18.96 17.49
C ASP A 78 -9.71 19.49 18.44
N LYS A 79 -10.66 18.66 18.87
CA LYS A 79 -11.69 19.07 19.82
C LYS A 79 -11.19 18.87 21.27
N PRO A 80 -11.13 19.93 22.11
CA PRO A 80 -10.84 19.75 23.52
C PRO A 80 -11.98 18.95 24.19
N ILE A 81 -11.58 18.05 25.09
CA ILE A 81 -12.43 17.17 25.90
C ILE A 81 -13.40 17.99 26.75
#